data_AF-A0A059WM11-F1
#
_entry.id   AF-A0A059WM11-F1
#
_cell.length_a   1.000
_cell.length_b   1.000
_cell.length_c   1.000
_cell.angle_alpha   90.00
_cell.angle_beta   90.00
_cell.angle_gamma   90.00
#
_symmetry.space_group_name_H-M   'P 1'
#
loop_
_entity.id
_entity.type
_entity.pdbx_description
1 polymer ?
#
loop_
_entity_poly.entity_id
_entity_poly.type
_entity_poly.pdbx_seq_one_letter_code
_entity_poly.pdbx_strand_id
1 'polypeptide(L)'
;MSLDRSHFFGNLARLTRSGVPILQAGGILAQHARRDAEARLILSLREGLERGQTIAGALQPSLTPVEYGMVSAAESGGHLSEGFAHLERYYAAVAEARRRIRKALIYPLLLLHVAAGASAVPTVMAGGNALPVVALALGILWLILAVIYLFSVGLCRLAAKSIVADAFLARLPLAGKAWRLFA
;
A
#
# COMPACT_ATOMS: atom_id res chain seq x y z
N MET A 1 -6.49 -7.57 -3.77
CA MET A 1 -6.43 -6.65 -4.93
C MET A 1 -6.78 -5.25 -4.44
N SER A 2 -5.79 -4.37 -4.23
CA SER A 2 -5.93 -3.18 -3.36
C SER A 2 -6.64 -2.01 -4.04
N LEU A 3 -7.75 -1.53 -3.47
CA LEU A 3 -8.44 -0.29 -3.85
C LEU A 3 -7.46 0.89 -4.03
N ASP A 4 -7.65 1.71 -5.06
CA ASP A 4 -6.81 2.88 -5.31
C ASP A 4 -7.34 4.09 -4.53
N ARG A 5 -6.97 4.15 -3.24
CA ARG A 5 -7.40 5.19 -2.31
C ARG A 5 -7.01 6.60 -2.77
N SER A 6 -5.87 6.75 -3.44
CA SER A 6 -5.41 8.06 -3.91
C SER A 6 -6.37 8.63 -4.93
N HIS A 7 -6.76 7.84 -5.94
CA HIS A 7 -7.73 8.25 -6.94
C HIS A 7 -9.11 8.52 -6.35
N PHE A 8 -9.59 7.65 -5.45
CA PHE A 8 -10.89 7.80 -4.81
C PHE A 8 -11.01 9.13 -4.03
N PHE A 9 -10.10 9.37 -3.09
CA PHE A 9 -10.10 10.61 -2.31
C PHE A 9 -9.78 11.83 -3.16
N GLY A 10 -8.93 11.70 -4.17
CA GLY A 10 -8.62 12.80 -5.11
C GLY A 10 -9.84 13.25 -5.91
N ASN A 11 -10.65 12.30 -6.41
CA ASN A 11 -11.88 12.66 -7.11
C ASN A 11 -12.90 13.30 -6.16
N LEU A 12 -13.06 12.78 -4.94
CA LEU A 12 -13.91 13.41 -3.92
C LEU A 12 -13.45 14.83 -3.58
N ALA A 13 -12.14 15.05 -3.42
CA ALA A 13 -11.57 16.37 -3.17
C ALA A 13 -11.86 17.36 -4.30
N ARG A 14 -11.73 16.93 -5.57
CA ARG A 14 -12.04 17.77 -6.75
C ARG A 14 -13.52 18.13 -6.81
N LEU A 15 -14.40 17.14 -6.66
CA LEU A 15 -15.86 17.35 -6.75
C LEU A 15 -16.37 18.24 -5.61
N THR A 16 -15.95 17.98 -4.37
CA THR A 16 -16.33 18.81 -3.22
C THR A 16 -15.76 20.23 -3.30
N ARG A 17 -14.53 20.40 -3.82
CA ARG A 17 -13.95 21.73 -4.09
C ARG A 17 -14.72 22.52 -5.15
N SER A 18 -15.31 21.84 -6.14
CA SER A 18 -16.19 22.48 -7.12
C SER A 18 -17.60 22.79 -6.59
N GLY A 19 -17.87 22.56 -5.30
CA GLY A 19 -19.17 22.80 -4.68
C GLY A 19 -20.21 21.71 -5.00
N VAL A 20 -19.81 20.59 -5.60
CA VAL A 20 -20.72 19.48 -5.87
C VAL A 20 -21.10 18.82 -4.54
N PRO A 21 -22.40 18.69 -4.22
CA PRO A 21 -22.85 18.02 -3.01
C PRO A 21 -22.30 16.57 -2.95
N ILE A 22 -21.88 16.13 -1.76
CA ILE A 22 -21.20 14.83 -1.58
C ILE A 22 -22.04 13.64 -2.07
N LEU A 23 -23.36 13.71 -1.94
CA LEU A 23 -24.28 12.68 -2.44
C LEU A 23 -24.26 12.59 -3.97
N GLN A 24 -24.23 13.73 -4.67
CA GLN A 24 -24.10 13.80 -6.12
C GLN A 24 -22.71 13.39 -6.58
N ALA A 25 -21.66 13.79 -5.86
CA ALA A 25 -20.29 13.37 -6.10
C ALA A 25 -20.18 11.83 -6.05
N GLY A 26 -20.79 11.18 -5.05
CA GLY A 26 -20.89 9.72 -4.98
C GLY A 26 -21.54 9.11 -6.22
N GLY A 27 -22.63 9.68 -6.73
CA GLY A 27 -23.27 9.24 -7.97
C GLY A 27 -22.33 9.31 -9.20
N ILE A 28 -21.57 10.41 -9.34
CA ILE A 28 -20.60 10.59 -10.43
C ILE A 28 -19.47 9.55 -10.33
N LEU A 29 -18.97 9.29 -9.12
CA LEU A 29 -17.92 8.30 -8.89
C LEU A 29 -18.40 6.88 -9.16
N ALA A 30 -19.66 6.56 -8.84
CA ALA A 30 -20.23 5.23 -9.08
C ALA A 30 -20.20 4.86 -10.57
N GLN A 31 -20.44 5.83 -11.46
CA GLN A 31 -20.40 5.65 -12.91
C GLN A 31 -18.99 5.32 -13.44
N HIS A 32 -17.95 5.77 -12.72
CA HIS A 32 -16.55 5.63 -13.13
C HIS A 32 -15.77 4.60 -12.28
N ALA A 33 -16.45 3.89 -11.38
CA ALA A 33 -15.83 2.91 -10.51
C ALA A 33 -15.28 1.75 -11.36
N ARG A 34 -13.96 1.54 -11.29
CA ARG A 34 -13.29 0.48 -12.07
C ARG A 34 -13.26 -0.87 -11.37
N ARG A 35 -13.64 -0.90 -10.09
CA ARG A 35 -13.49 -2.07 -9.21
C ARG A 35 -14.69 -2.20 -8.28
N ASP A 36 -15.11 -3.44 -8.05
CA ASP A 36 -16.25 -3.75 -7.17
C ASP A 36 -16.08 -3.20 -5.76
N ALA A 37 -14.84 -3.22 -5.23
CA ALA A 37 -14.55 -2.67 -3.91
C ALA A 37 -14.79 -1.16 -3.82
N GLU A 38 -14.55 -0.43 -4.92
CA GLU A 38 -14.79 1.02 -4.99
C GLU A 38 -16.27 1.32 -5.18
N ALA A 39 -16.96 0.54 -6.03
CA ALA A 39 -18.40 0.63 -6.16
C ALA A 39 -19.12 0.38 -4.82
N ARG A 40 -18.71 -0.64 -4.05
CA ARG A 40 -19.26 -0.92 -2.72
C ARG A 40 -19.04 0.22 -1.72
N LEU A 41 -17.86 0.83 -1.72
CA LEU A 41 -17.54 2.00 -0.89
C LEU A 41 -18.43 3.20 -1.23
N ILE A 42 -18.65 3.44 -2.52
CA ILE A 42 -19.48 4.55 -2.99
C ILE A 42 -20.95 4.29 -2.63
N LEU A 43 -21.42 3.04 -2.77
CA LEU A 43 -22.76 2.65 -2.36
C LEU A 43 -22.96 2.84 -0.86
N SER A 44 -22.01 2.39 -0.02
CA SER A 44 -22.12 2.56 1.44
C SER A 44 -22.15 4.04 1.83
N LEU A 45 -21.33 4.87 1.18
CA LEU A 45 -21.34 6.32 1.36
C LEU A 45 -22.71 6.91 1.05
N ARG A 46 -23.31 6.57 -0.09
CA ARG A 46 -24.61 7.08 -0.50
C ARG A 46 -25.73 6.66 0.44
N GLU A 47 -25.82 5.36 0.73
CA GLU A 47 -26.85 4.82 1.63
C GLU A 47 -26.72 5.37 3.05
N GLY A 48 -25.50 5.61 3.54
CA GLY A 48 -25.29 6.24 4.84
C GLY A 48 -25.74 7.70 4.85
N LEU A 49 -25.40 8.46 3.81
CA LEU A 49 -25.81 9.86 3.68
C LEU A 49 -27.32 10.03 3.50
N GLU A 50 -27.97 9.16 2.72
CA GLU A 50 -29.44 9.14 2.57
C GLU A 50 -30.15 8.86 3.90
N ARG A 51 -29.47 8.16 4.82
CA ARG A 51 -29.94 7.91 6.20
C ARG A 51 -29.52 8.98 7.21
N GLY A 52 -28.86 10.06 6.77
CA GLY A 52 -28.39 11.15 7.64
C GLY A 52 -27.16 10.80 8.49
N GLN A 53 -26.41 9.76 8.13
CA GLN A 53 -25.14 9.45 8.79
C GLN A 53 -24.06 10.47 8.37
N THR A 54 -23.06 10.64 9.24
CA THR A 54 -21.84 11.36 8.89
C THR A 54 -21.09 10.62 7.78
N ILE A 55 -20.30 11.33 6.97
CA ILE A 55 -19.48 10.76 5.90
C ILE A 55 -18.51 9.73 6.48
N ALA A 56 -17.87 10.05 7.61
CA ALA A 56 -16.97 9.12 8.29
C ALA A 56 -17.71 7.85 8.77
N GLY A 57 -18.97 7.99 9.21
CA GLY A 57 -19.82 6.89 9.62
C GLY A 57 -20.31 6.03 8.45
N ALA A 58 -20.70 6.65 7.33
CA ALA A 58 -21.18 5.98 6.13
C ALA A 58 -20.10 5.12 5.43
N LEU A 59 -18.83 5.47 5.63
CA LEU A 59 -17.67 4.73 5.09
C LEU A 59 -17.12 3.69 6.07
N GLN A 60 -17.62 3.61 7.30
CA GLN A 60 -17.27 2.57 8.27
C GLN A 60 -17.94 1.24 7.87
N PRO A 61 -17.28 0.07 7.94
CA PRO A 61 -15.94 -0.23 8.48
C PRO A 61 -14.81 -0.17 7.45
N SER A 62 -15.07 0.32 6.25
CA SER A 62 -14.10 0.28 5.15
C SER A 62 -12.95 1.29 5.34
N LEU A 63 -13.09 2.27 6.23
CA LEU A 63 -12.00 3.20 6.57
C LEU A 63 -11.01 2.60 7.57
N THR A 64 -9.72 2.87 7.33
CA THR A 64 -8.68 2.73 8.34
C THR A 64 -8.85 3.79 9.45
N PRO A 65 -8.26 3.59 10.65
CA PRO A 65 -8.36 4.57 11.73
C PRO A 65 -7.89 5.98 11.34
N VAL A 66 -6.83 6.05 10.52
CA VAL A 66 -6.27 7.31 10.02
C VAL A 66 -7.24 8.01 9.05
N GLU A 67 -7.85 7.25 8.14
CA GLU A 67 -8.87 7.78 7.22
C GLU A 67 -10.10 8.28 7.98
N TYR A 68 -10.60 7.50 8.95
CA TYR A 68 -11.74 7.88 9.78
C TYR A 68 -11.47 9.19 10.53
N GLY A 69 -10.30 9.30 11.19
CA GLY A 69 -9.93 10.50 11.93
C GLY A 69 -9.86 11.76 11.06
N MET A 70 -9.25 11.66 9.87
CA MET A 70 -9.16 12.80 8.95
C MET A 70 -10.51 13.18 8.35
N VAL A 71 -11.33 12.20 7.93
CA VAL A 71 -12.65 12.51 7.37
C VAL A 71 -13.56 13.11 8.45
N SER A 72 -13.58 12.54 9.66
CA SER A 72 -14.41 13.05 10.77
C SER A 72 -14.00 14.46 11.20
N ALA A 73 -12.69 14.74 11.29
CA ALA A 73 -12.19 16.08 11.60
C ALA A 73 -12.50 17.09 10.48
N ALA A 74 -12.36 16.68 9.22
CA ALA A 74 -12.67 17.54 8.07
C ALA A 74 -14.18 17.81 7.95
N GLU A 75 -15.02 16.83 8.26
CA GLU A 75 -16.47 16.96 8.28
C GLU A 75 -16.94 17.91 9.38
N SER A 76 -16.44 17.73 10.60
CA SER A 76 -16.77 18.59 11.75
C SER A 76 -16.27 20.03 11.56
N GLY A 77 -15.14 20.20 10.87
CA GLY A 77 -14.58 21.51 10.54
C GLY A 77 -15.17 22.15 9.29
N GLY A 78 -16.03 21.46 8.52
CA GLY A 78 -16.59 21.98 7.26
C GLY A 78 -15.59 22.06 6.09
N HIS A 79 -14.41 21.44 6.20
CA HIS A 79 -13.33 21.50 5.23
C HIS A 79 -13.06 20.14 4.55
N LEU A 80 -14.13 19.47 4.11
CA LEU A 80 -14.05 18.14 3.48
C LEU A 80 -13.14 18.10 2.25
N SER A 81 -13.14 19.15 1.43
CA SER A 81 -12.30 19.24 0.24
C SER A 81 -10.80 19.21 0.57
N GLU A 82 -10.42 19.81 1.71
CA GLU A 82 -9.04 19.79 2.21
C GLU A 82 -8.69 18.44 2.85
N GLY A 83 -9.61 17.86 3.64
CA GLY A 83 -9.44 16.54 4.23
C GLY A 83 -9.22 15.45 3.18
N PHE A 84 -10.04 15.42 2.14
CA PHE A 84 -9.88 14.50 1.02
C PHE A 84 -8.61 14.76 0.21
N ALA A 85 -8.22 16.03 0.01
CA ALA A 85 -6.96 16.36 -0.66
C ALA A 85 -5.73 15.92 0.17
N HIS A 86 -5.82 16.00 1.50
CA HIS A 86 -4.78 15.49 2.38
C HIS A 86 -4.65 13.96 2.25
N LEU A 87 -5.77 13.25 2.22
CA LEU A 87 -5.83 11.81 1.98
C LEU A 87 -5.28 11.41 0.60
N GLU A 88 -5.62 12.15 -0.46
CA GLU A 88 -5.06 11.93 -1.81
C GLU A 88 -3.53 12.01 -1.79
N ARG A 89 -2.98 13.09 -1.19
CA ARG A 89 -1.52 13.29 -1.07
C ARG A 89 -0.85 12.22 -0.23
N TYR A 90 -1.45 11.84 0.90
CA TYR A 90 -0.95 10.77 1.75
C TYR A 90 -0.82 9.47 0.95
N TYR A 91 -1.89 9.02 0.28
CA TYR A 91 -1.85 7.78 -0.49
C TYR A 91 -0.98 7.87 -1.74
N ALA A 92 -0.85 9.04 -2.37
CA ALA A 92 0.08 9.26 -3.47
C ALA A 92 1.54 9.10 -3.00
N ALA A 93 1.90 9.66 -1.85
CA ALA A 93 3.22 9.50 -1.24
C ALA A 93 3.51 8.03 -0.89
N VAL A 94 2.53 7.33 -0.30
CA VAL A 94 2.60 5.89 -0.01
C VAL A 94 2.86 5.08 -1.29
N ALA A 95 2.13 5.36 -2.36
CA ALA A 95 2.25 4.66 -3.62
C ALA A 95 3.61 4.90 -4.28
N GLU A 96 4.11 6.13 -4.29
CA GLU A 96 5.40 6.48 -4.85
C GLU A 96 6.55 5.86 -4.03
N ALA A 97 6.47 5.86 -2.71
CA ALA A 97 7.46 5.18 -1.86
C ALA A 97 7.52 3.67 -2.15
N ARG A 98 6.36 3.00 -2.24
CA ARG A 98 6.28 1.58 -2.63
C ARG A 98 6.82 1.32 -4.03
N ARG A 99 6.61 2.25 -4.96
CA ARG A 99 7.14 2.16 -6.32
C ARG A 99 8.65 2.29 -6.34
N ARG A 100 9.22 3.23 -5.58
CA ARG A 100 10.68 3.41 -5.43
C ARG A 100 11.34 2.16 -4.83
N ILE A 101 10.78 1.62 -3.76
CA ILE A 101 11.30 0.39 -3.13
C ILE A 101 11.27 -0.77 -4.12
N ARG A 102 10.14 -0.98 -4.82
CA ARG A 102 10.04 -2.04 -5.84
C ARG A 102 11.08 -1.87 -6.94
N LYS A 103 11.27 -0.65 -7.46
CA LYS A 103 12.29 -0.37 -8.47
C LYS A 103 13.71 -0.66 -7.98
N ALA A 104 14.04 -0.26 -6.76
CA ALA A 104 15.35 -0.51 -6.17
C ALA A 104 15.64 -2.01 -5.97
N LEU A 105 14.61 -2.84 -5.76
CA LEU A 105 14.74 -4.29 -5.57
C LEU A 105 14.83 -5.10 -6.87
N ILE A 106 14.34 -4.58 -8.00
CA ILE A 106 14.34 -5.31 -9.28
C ILE A 106 15.78 -5.65 -9.71
N TYR A 107 16.71 -4.70 -9.63
CA TYR A 107 18.09 -4.91 -10.07
C TYR A 107 18.84 -5.97 -9.25
N PRO A 108 18.87 -5.90 -7.90
CA PRO A 108 19.44 -6.96 -7.07
C PRO A 108 18.84 -8.34 -7.32
N LEU A 109 17.50 -8.44 -7.47
CA LEU A 109 16.85 -9.71 -7.76
C LEU A 109 17.29 -10.30 -9.09
N LEU A 110 17.39 -9.47 -10.14
CA LEU A 110 17.85 -9.90 -11.45
C LEU A 110 19.29 -10.43 -11.39
N LEU A 111 20.18 -9.69 -10.71
CA LEU A 111 21.59 -10.10 -10.55
C LEU A 111 21.71 -11.45 -9.81
N LEU A 112 20.91 -11.67 -8.77
CA LEU A 112 20.90 -12.94 -8.03
C LEU A 112 20.47 -14.13 -8.91
N HIS A 113 19.49 -13.94 -9.79
CA HIS A 113 19.07 -14.99 -10.72
C HIS A 113 20.14 -15.29 -11.77
N VAL A 114 20.79 -14.24 -12.31
CA VAL A 114 21.91 -14.39 -13.26
C VAL A 114 23.08 -15.11 -12.59
N ALA A 115 23.43 -14.74 -11.36
CA ALA A 115 24.50 -15.39 -10.59
C ALA A 115 24.19 -16.87 -10.31
N ALA A 116 22.94 -17.19 -9.96
CA ALA A 116 22.50 -18.58 -9.79
C ALA A 116 22.65 -19.36 -11.11
N GLY A 117 22.30 -18.78 -12.25
CA GLY A 117 22.53 -19.38 -13.57
C GLY A 117 24.01 -19.56 -13.91
N ALA A 118 24.83 -18.54 -13.63
CA ALA A 118 26.27 -18.54 -13.91
C ALA A 118 27.03 -19.65 -13.14
N SER A 119 26.51 -20.10 -12.00
CA SER A 119 27.07 -21.23 -11.24
C SER A 119 27.11 -22.55 -12.03
N ALA A 120 26.34 -22.67 -13.13
CA ALA A 120 26.35 -23.81 -14.03
C ALA A 120 27.63 -23.93 -14.89
N VAL A 121 28.31 -22.80 -15.16
CA VAL A 121 29.36 -22.75 -16.18
C VAL A 121 30.51 -23.72 -15.89
N PRO A 122 31.08 -23.77 -14.67
CA PRO A 122 32.19 -24.68 -14.37
C PRO A 122 31.79 -26.16 -14.44
N THR A 123 30.54 -26.48 -14.06
CA THR A 123 30.04 -27.87 -14.05
C THR A 123 29.82 -28.39 -15.47
N VAL A 124 29.29 -27.56 -16.37
CA VAL A 124 29.17 -27.93 -17.79
C VAL A 124 30.55 -28.12 -18.43
N MET A 125 31.51 -27.23 -18.14
CA MET A 125 32.86 -27.33 -18.69
C MET A 125 33.61 -28.58 -18.22
N ALA A 126 33.36 -29.03 -16.99
CA ALA A 126 33.91 -30.29 -16.47
C ALA A 126 33.21 -31.55 -17.02
N GLY A 127 32.26 -31.41 -17.95
CA GLY A 127 31.47 -32.52 -18.51
C GLY A 127 30.38 -33.06 -17.58
N GLY A 128 30.05 -32.34 -16.50
CA GLY A 128 29.08 -32.74 -15.50
C GLY A 128 27.65 -32.25 -15.78
N ASN A 129 26.68 -32.80 -15.05
CA ASN A 129 25.29 -32.34 -15.10
C ASN A 129 25.12 -31.07 -14.25
N ALA A 130 24.83 -29.94 -14.88
CA ALA A 130 24.66 -28.65 -14.21
C ALA A 130 23.25 -28.42 -13.63
N LEU A 131 22.25 -29.21 -14.04
CA LEU A 131 20.88 -29.10 -13.53
C LEU A 131 20.79 -29.15 -11.99
N PRO A 132 21.43 -30.11 -11.27
CA PRO A 132 21.36 -30.15 -9.81
C PRO A 132 22.02 -28.94 -9.14
N VAL A 133 23.12 -28.40 -9.70
CA VAL A 133 23.81 -27.23 -9.13
C VAL A 133 22.95 -25.98 -9.24
N VAL A 134 22.36 -25.73 -10.42
CA VAL A 134 21.46 -24.60 -10.64
C VAL A 134 20.20 -24.73 -9.80
N ALA A 135 19.62 -25.93 -9.70
CA ALA A 135 18.45 -26.19 -8.87
C ALA A 135 18.73 -25.88 -7.39
N LEU A 136 19.90 -26.27 -6.88
CA LEU A 136 20.30 -26.01 -5.50
C LEU A 136 20.57 -24.51 -5.26
N ALA A 137 21.24 -23.83 -6.20
CA ALA A 137 21.49 -22.39 -6.13
C ALA A 137 20.18 -21.57 -6.12
N LEU A 138 19.24 -21.89 -7.01
CA LEU A 138 17.92 -21.27 -7.03
C LEU A 138 17.11 -21.62 -5.76
N GLY A 139 17.20 -22.85 -5.29
CA GLY A 139 16.55 -23.30 -4.06
C GLY A 139 17.03 -22.51 -2.83
N ILE A 140 18.35 -22.36 -2.66
CA ILE A 140 18.94 -21.53 -1.60
C ILE A 140 18.50 -20.07 -1.75
N LEU A 141 18.53 -19.52 -2.96
CA LEU A 141 18.10 -18.14 -3.22
C LEU A 141 16.65 -17.91 -2.79
N TRP A 142 15.73 -18.80 -3.18
CA TRP A 142 14.33 -18.73 -2.78
C TRP A 142 14.14 -18.91 -1.28
N LEU A 143 14.94 -19.79 -0.65
CA LEU A 143 14.91 -19.99 0.80
C LEU A 143 15.35 -18.73 1.55
N ILE A 144 16.42 -18.07 1.11
CA ILE A 144 16.88 -16.80 1.69
C ILE A 144 15.79 -15.73 1.55
N LEU A 145 15.20 -15.59 0.35
CA LEU A 145 14.11 -14.64 0.13
C LEU A 145 12.89 -14.95 1.00
N ALA A 146 12.56 -16.22 1.19
CA ALA A 146 11.47 -16.65 2.06
C ALA A 146 11.75 -16.34 3.54
N VAL A 147 12.98 -16.57 4.01
CA VAL A 147 13.41 -16.21 5.38
C VAL A 147 13.34 -14.69 5.58
N ILE A 148 13.84 -13.89 4.64
CA ILE A 148 13.74 -12.42 4.69
C ILE A 148 12.28 -11.99 4.72
N TYR A 149 11.44 -12.58 3.87
CA TYR A 149 10.01 -12.29 3.83
C TYR A 149 9.32 -12.63 5.17
N LEU A 150 9.54 -13.83 5.70
CA LEU A 150 8.97 -14.26 6.99
C LEU A 150 9.47 -13.40 8.15
N PHE A 151 10.75 -13.06 8.17
CA PHE A 151 11.33 -12.17 9.18
C PHE A 151 10.70 -10.77 9.11
N SER A 152 10.54 -10.21 7.90
CA SER A 152 9.91 -8.90 7.70
C SER A 152 8.44 -8.89 8.14
N VAL A 153 7.66 -9.91 7.79
CA VAL A 153 6.25 -10.04 8.19
C VAL A 153 6.12 -10.30 9.68
N GLY A 154 7.00 -11.13 10.25
CA GLY A 154 7.07 -11.41 11.69
C GLY A 154 7.33 -10.15 12.49
N LEU A 155 8.32 -9.34 12.09
CA LEU A 155 8.62 -8.05 12.68
C LEU A 155 7.44 -7.08 12.62
N CYS A 156 6.77 -6.95 11.46
CA CYS A 156 5.59 -6.09 11.36
C CYS A 156 4.43 -6.56 12.24
N ARG A 157 4.22 -7.88 12.37
CA ARG A 157 3.19 -8.45 13.24
C ARG A 157 3.49 -8.28 14.73
N LEU A 158 4.77 -8.36 15.11
CA LEU A 158 5.21 -8.10 16.49
C LEU A 158 5.18 -6.60 16.81
N ALA A 159 5.51 -5.72 15.85
CA ALA A 159 5.43 -4.26 16.00
C ALA A 159 4.00 -3.78 16.26
N ALA A 160 2.99 -4.44 15.67
CA ALA A 160 1.58 -4.15 15.97
C ALA A 160 1.16 -4.53 17.41
N LYS A 161 1.98 -5.27 18.17
CA LYS A 161 1.66 -5.74 19.53
C LYS A 161 2.62 -5.25 20.62
N SER A 162 3.82 -4.75 20.31
CA SER A 162 4.84 -4.42 21.32
C SER A 162 5.60 -3.12 21.00
N ILE A 163 5.60 -2.20 21.98
CA ILE A 163 6.38 -0.94 22.00
C ILE A 163 7.87 -1.14 21.73
N VAL A 164 8.44 -2.30 22.11
CA VAL A 164 9.86 -2.60 21.93
C VAL A 164 10.20 -2.84 20.46
N ALA A 165 9.28 -3.41 19.69
CA ALA A 165 9.46 -3.61 18.25
C ALA A 165 9.33 -2.27 17.50
N ASP A 166 8.47 -1.37 17.97
CA ASP A 166 8.36 0.00 17.44
C ASP A 166 9.65 0.81 17.71
N ALA A 167 10.22 0.66 18.93
CA ALA A 167 11.51 1.28 19.30
C ALA A 167 12.72 0.69 18.54
N PHE A 168 12.69 -0.60 18.21
CA PHE A 168 13.74 -1.25 17.42
C PHE A 168 13.68 -0.83 15.93
N LEU A 169 12.49 -0.70 15.36
CA LEU A 169 12.29 -0.21 13.99
C LEU A 169 12.73 1.25 13.84
N ALA A 170 12.51 2.09 14.86
CA ALA A 170 12.99 3.47 14.89
C ALA A 170 14.54 3.59 14.90
N ARG A 171 15.27 2.54 15.30
CA ARG A 171 16.75 2.50 15.29
C ARG A 171 17.37 2.05 13.97
N LEU A 172 16.57 1.54 13.02
CA LEU A 172 17.10 1.15 11.71
C LEU A 172 17.30 2.39 10.81
N PRO A 173 18.54 2.72 10.39
CA PRO A 173 18.84 3.93 9.62
C PRO A 173 18.19 3.95 8.22
N LEU A 174 17.77 2.79 7.71
CA LEU A 174 16.99 2.67 6.46
C LEU A 174 15.50 2.97 6.66
N ALA A 175 14.94 2.71 7.84
CA ALA A 175 13.54 2.99 8.15
C ALA A 175 13.29 4.50 8.32
N GLY A 176 14.24 5.26 8.88
CA GLY A 176 14.09 6.70 9.12
C GLY A 176 13.93 7.56 7.85
N LYS A 177 14.49 7.16 6.70
CA LYS A 177 14.28 7.86 5.41
C LYS A 177 12.99 7.45 4.73
N ALA A 178 12.54 6.21 4.90
CA ALA A 178 11.27 5.75 4.38
C ALA A 178 10.08 6.33 5.19
N TRP A 179 10.23 6.48 6.51
CA TRP A 179 9.16 6.93 7.40
C TRP A 179 8.85 8.44 7.29
N ARG A 180 9.84 9.29 6.96
CA ARG A 180 9.60 10.73 6.68
C ARG A 180 8.79 11.01 5.41
N LEU A 181 8.52 10.00 4.60
CA LEU A 181 7.58 10.09 3.47
C LEU A 181 6.15 9.69 3.87
N PHE A 182 5.94 9.23 5.10
CA PHE A 182 4.67 8.72 5.64
C PHE A 182 4.24 9.37 6.96
N ALA A 183 5.08 10.22 7.57
CA ALA A 183 4.76 11.14 8.66
C ALA A 183 4.68 12.56 8.08
#